data_AF-A0A0X3SGL2-F1
#
_entry.id   AF-A0A0X3SGL2-F1
#
_cell.length_a   1.000
_cell.length_b   1.000
_cell.length_c   1.000
_cell.angle_alpha   90.00
_cell.angle_beta   90.00
_cell.angle_gamma   90.00
#
_symmetry.space_group_name_H-M   'P 1'
#
loop_
_entity.id
_entity.type
_entity.pdbx_description
1 polymer ?
#
loop_
_entity_poly.entity_id
_entity_poly.type
_entity_poly.pdbx_seq_one_letter_code
_entity_poly.pdbx_strand_id
1 'polypeptide(L)'
;MPEIPAEVREAARLAPDHWLGMVDPAWRGEGPPPGWALVGEWRSGMNGEIEEWRANEDYRPSPTALGWPEPTDDVDEAVQRASTGYGPVDEVPRLLAAAEVSVLLGPAGEPLAARTPDGDAVIPVFTSPGHLRAAGLLASETLRVADLVGRLPQGHRLYLNPTGAVSMVIETETLLAALASGAPQAPSRIPGPTPQPAAR
;
A
#
# COMPACT_ATOMS: atom_id res chain seq x y z
N MET A 1 -2.54 33.10 3.30
CA MET A 1 -2.47 32.54 1.94
C MET A 1 -1.16 31.77 1.84
N PRO A 2 -1.13 30.54 1.31
CA PRO A 2 0.10 29.75 1.19
C PRO A 2 1.13 30.46 0.29
N GLU A 3 2.36 29.96 0.25
CA GLU A 3 3.33 30.43 -0.74
C GLU A 3 2.89 30.00 -2.14
N ILE A 4 2.93 30.92 -3.11
CA ILE A 4 2.52 30.66 -4.50
C ILE A 4 3.71 30.02 -5.24
N PRO A 5 3.60 28.77 -5.71
CA PRO A 5 4.66 28.14 -6.49
C PRO A 5 4.93 28.89 -7.80
N ALA A 6 6.18 28.83 -8.27
CA ALA A 6 6.58 29.54 -9.48
C ALA A 6 5.76 29.09 -10.70
N GLU A 7 5.46 27.80 -10.80
CA GLU A 7 4.69 27.20 -11.89
C GLU A 7 3.25 27.72 -11.91
N VAL A 8 2.65 27.94 -10.74
CA VAL A 8 1.30 28.53 -10.62
C VAL A 8 1.32 29.99 -11.07
N ARG A 9 2.37 30.74 -10.74
CA ARG A 9 2.51 32.14 -11.17
C ARG A 9 2.66 32.26 -12.68
N GLU A 10 3.45 31.40 -13.30
CA GLU A 10 3.57 31.38 -14.76
C GLU A 10 2.24 30.95 -15.43
N ALA A 11 1.55 29.94 -14.88
CA ALA A 11 0.24 29.53 -15.38
C ALA A 11 -0.81 30.64 -15.28
N ALA A 12 -0.79 31.45 -14.20
CA ALA A 12 -1.71 32.57 -14.00
C ALA A 12 -1.57 33.66 -15.07
N ARG A 13 -0.33 33.96 -15.52
CA ARG A 13 -0.09 34.89 -16.63
C ARG A 13 -0.63 34.38 -17.96
N LEU A 14 -0.66 33.06 -18.14
CA LEU A 14 -1.16 32.42 -19.36
C LEU A 14 -2.69 32.24 -19.35
N ALA A 15 -3.31 32.21 -18.17
CA ALA A 15 -4.74 32.02 -17.97
C ALA A 15 -5.31 33.04 -16.97
N PRO A 16 -5.55 34.30 -17.40
CA PRO A 16 -6.20 35.32 -16.56
C PRO A 16 -7.68 34.99 -16.30
N ASP A 17 -8.20 35.44 -15.15
CA ASP A 17 -9.55 35.15 -14.64
C ASP A 17 -9.88 33.65 -14.64
N HIS A 18 -8.96 32.83 -14.11
CA HIS A 18 -9.06 31.38 -14.08
C HIS A 18 -8.72 30.79 -12.71
N TRP A 19 -9.25 29.60 -12.44
CA TRP A 19 -8.87 28.79 -11.29
C TRP A 19 -7.79 27.77 -11.70
N LEU A 20 -6.69 27.74 -10.94
CA LEU A 20 -5.52 26.93 -11.19
C LEU A 20 -5.40 25.91 -10.05
N GLY A 21 -5.74 24.66 -10.34
CA GLY A 21 -5.67 23.57 -9.38
C GLY A 21 -4.24 23.15 -9.06
N MET A 22 -3.94 22.97 -7.78
CA MET A 22 -2.72 22.35 -7.30
C MET A 22 -3.00 20.87 -7.04
N VAL A 23 -2.33 20.00 -7.78
CA VAL A 23 -2.46 18.54 -7.67
C VAL A 23 -1.46 18.01 -6.65
N ASP A 24 -1.87 17.03 -5.84
CA ASP A 24 -0.93 16.28 -5.00
C ASP A 24 0.11 15.56 -5.89
N PRO A 25 1.43 15.80 -5.69
CA PRO A 25 2.47 15.20 -6.50
C PRO A 25 2.50 13.67 -6.49
N ALA A 26 1.86 13.02 -5.52
CA ALA A 26 1.74 11.57 -5.45
C ALA A 26 0.69 11.00 -6.41
N TRP A 27 -0.18 11.83 -7.01
CA TRP A 27 -1.14 11.37 -8.01
C TRP A 27 -0.43 11.00 -9.33
N ARG A 28 -0.77 9.84 -9.90
CA ARG A 28 -0.09 9.23 -11.07
C ARG A 28 -1.06 8.80 -12.20
N GLY A 29 -2.32 9.25 -12.16
CA GLY A 29 -3.33 8.84 -13.13
C GLY A 29 -3.15 9.47 -14.51
N GLU A 30 -3.85 8.90 -15.51
CA GLU A 30 -3.98 9.51 -16.83
C GLU A 30 -5.16 10.50 -16.85
N GLY A 31 -5.02 11.58 -17.62
CA GLY A 31 -6.09 12.57 -17.80
C GLY A 31 -6.14 13.64 -16.70
N PRO A 32 -7.29 14.31 -16.50
CA PRO A 32 -7.43 15.30 -15.44
C PRO A 32 -7.47 14.61 -14.06
N PRO A 33 -6.81 15.18 -13.05
CA PRO A 33 -6.86 14.65 -11.69
C PRO A 33 -8.29 14.67 -11.15
N PRO A 34 -8.70 13.63 -10.41
CA PRO A 34 -9.99 13.65 -9.73
C PRO A 34 -9.97 14.73 -8.63
N GLY A 35 -11.14 15.26 -8.28
CA GLY A 35 -11.26 16.36 -7.32
C GLY A 35 -10.56 16.08 -5.98
N TRP A 36 -10.62 14.85 -5.47
CA TRP A 36 -9.97 14.47 -4.21
C TRP A 36 -8.44 14.54 -4.24
N ALA A 37 -7.81 14.58 -5.43
CA ALA A 37 -6.35 14.67 -5.58
C ALA A 37 -5.86 16.12 -5.68
N LEU A 38 -6.78 17.10 -5.69
CA LEU A 38 -6.44 18.52 -5.65
C LEU A 38 -6.24 18.95 -4.20
N VAL A 39 -5.10 19.58 -3.90
CA VAL A 39 -4.83 20.22 -2.61
C VAL A 39 -5.73 21.46 -2.43
N GLY A 40 -5.98 22.16 -3.54
CA GLY A 40 -6.78 23.37 -3.60
C GLY A 40 -6.53 24.12 -4.89
N GLU A 41 -7.04 25.35 -4.98
CA GLU A 41 -7.03 26.13 -6.21
C GLU A 41 -6.65 27.59 -5.95
N TRP A 42 -5.88 28.15 -6.89
CA TRP A 42 -5.52 29.55 -6.93
C TRP A 42 -6.35 30.28 -7.98
N ARG A 43 -6.88 31.46 -7.67
CA ARG A 43 -7.55 32.31 -8.66
C ARG A 43 -6.58 33.33 -9.22
N SER A 44 -6.44 33.37 -10.54
CA SER A 44 -5.79 34.46 -11.25
C SER A 44 -6.77 35.60 -11.51
N GLY A 45 -6.31 36.83 -11.38
CA GLY A 45 -7.02 38.04 -11.77
C GLY A 45 -6.92 38.32 -13.28
N MET A 46 -7.56 39.41 -13.72
CA MET A 46 -7.54 39.81 -15.14
C MET A 46 -6.14 40.20 -15.67
N ASN A 47 -5.22 40.56 -14.78
CA ASN A 47 -3.82 40.89 -15.10
C ASN A 47 -2.89 39.66 -15.02
N GLY A 48 -3.42 38.47 -14.69
CA GLY A 48 -2.64 37.26 -14.50
C GLY A 48 -1.88 37.17 -13.18
N GLU A 49 -2.13 38.08 -12.23
CA GLU A 49 -1.65 37.96 -10.85
C GLU A 49 -2.57 37.06 -10.03
N ILE A 50 -2.06 36.42 -8.99
CA ILE A 50 -2.86 35.58 -8.10
C ILE A 50 -3.57 36.45 -7.06
N GLU A 51 -4.88 36.28 -6.93
CA GLU A 51 -5.73 37.09 -6.05
C GLU A 51 -6.33 36.29 -4.88
N GLU A 52 -6.60 34.99 -5.08
CA GLU A 52 -7.34 34.18 -4.11
C GLU A 52 -6.78 32.75 -4.01
N TRP A 53 -6.89 32.15 -2.82
CA TRP A 53 -6.66 30.72 -2.57
C TRP A 53 -7.90 30.10 -1.96
N ARG A 54 -8.30 28.95 -2.49
CA ARG A 54 -9.34 28.08 -1.94
C ARG A 54 -8.77 26.69 -1.65
N ALA A 55 -8.77 26.30 -0.38
CA ALA A 55 -8.46 24.92 -0.01
C ALA A 55 -9.57 23.99 -0.49
N ASN A 56 -9.20 22.78 -0.92
CA ASN A 56 -10.17 21.76 -1.29
C ASN A 56 -10.57 20.93 -0.06
N GLU A 57 -11.84 20.98 0.32
CA GLU A 57 -12.37 20.21 1.46
C GLU A 57 -12.42 18.71 1.19
N ASP A 58 -12.48 18.31 -0.08
CA ASP A 58 -12.50 16.90 -0.51
C ASP A 58 -11.09 16.31 -0.68
N TYR A 59 -10.04 17.09 -0.40
CA TYR A 59 -8.66 16.66 -0.57
C TYR A 59 -8.33 15.45 0.31
N ARG A 60 -7.82 14.39 -0.32
CA ARG A 60 -7.26 13.22 0.36
C ARG A 60 -5.74 13.31 0.32
N PRO A 61 -5.07 13.59 1.45
CA PRO A 61 -3.63 13.78 1.46
C PRO A 61 -2.87 12.48 1.20
N SER A 62 -1.83 12.57 0.38
CA SER A 62 -0.87 11.49 0.17
C SER A 62 -0.02 11.21 1.41
N PRO A 63 0.72 10.08 1.46
CA PRO A 63 1.62 9.78 2.57
C PRO A 63 2.61 10.92 2.87
N THR A 64 3.22 11.48 1.82
CA THR A 64 4.16 12.61 1.95
C THR A 64 3.47 13.87 2.47
N ALA A 65 2.25 14.17 2.00
CA ALA A 65 1.48 15.31 2.49
C ALA A 65 1.04 15.14 3.96
N LEU A 66 0.85 13.90 4.42
CA LEU A 66 0.64 13.56 5.83
C LEU A 66 1.92 13.63 6.68
N GLY A 67 3.08 13.86 6.05
CA GLY A 67 4.38 13.87 6.73
C GLY A 67 4.84 12.49 7.17
N TRP A 68 4.35 11.42 6.54
CA TRP A 68 4.81 10.07 6.81
C TRP A 68 6.27 9.88 6.33
N PRO A 69 7.05 9.05 7.03
CA PRO A 69 8.41 8.73 6.62
C PRO A 69 8.42 7.97 5.30
N GLU A 70 9.53 8.09 4.57
CA GLU A 70 9.79 7.28 3.38
C GLU A 70 9.58 5.79 3.71
N PRO A 71 8.87 5.03 2.86
CA PRO A 71 8.65 3.61 3.08
C PRO A 71 9.97 2.85 3.19
N THR A 72 9.99 1.86 4.09
CA THR A 72 11.20 1.08 4.37
C THR A 72 11.40 -0.10 3.41
N ASP A 73 10.34 -0.51 2.71
CA ASP A 73 10.32 -1.56 1.70
C ASP A 73 9.07 -1.43 0.81
N ASP A 74 8.97 -2.23 -0.26
CA ASP A 74 7.85 -2.19 -1.21
C ASP A 74 6.48 -2.51 -0.57
N VAL A 75 6.45 -3.36 0.47
CA VAL A 75 5.21 -3.70 1.17
C VAL A 75 4.75 -2.50 2.02
N ASP A 76 5.69 -1.85 2.70
CA ASP A 76 5.46 -0.60 3.45
C ASP A 76 4.96 0.51 2.53
N GLU A 77 5.55 0.68 1.34
CA GLU A 77 5.08 1.63 0.32
C GLU A 77 3.64 1.33 -0.09
N ALA A 78 3.34 0.07 -0.40
CA ALA A 78 1.99 -0.34 -0.79
C ALA A 78 0.98 -0.13 0.34
N VAL A 79 1.34 -0.41 1.59
CA VAL A 79 0.50 -0.18 2.77
C VAL A 79 0.21 1.32 2.93
N GLN A 80 1.22 2.19 2.79
CA GLN A 80 1.04 3.63 2.87
C GLN A 80 0.14 4.17 1.75
N ARG A 81 0.37 3.74 0.50
CA ARG A 81 -0.42 4.16 -0.66
C ARG A 81 -1.85 3.66 -0.60
N ALA A 82 -2.07 2.40 -0.24
CA ALA A 82 -3.41 1.83 -0.10
C ALA A 82 -4.23 2.55 0.99
N SER A 83 -3.59 2.85 2.13
CA SER A 83 -4.26 3.53 3.27
C SER A 83 -4.67 4.98 2.98
N THR A 84 -4.02 5.62 2.00
CA THR A 84 -4.31 6.99 1.56
C THR A 84 -5.14 7.03 0.27
N GLY A 85 -5.42 5.87 -0.35
CA GLY A 85 -6.14 5.77 -1.62
C GLY A 85 -5.31 6.09 -2.86
N TYR A 86 -3.99 6.22 -2.73
CA TYR A 86 -3.03 6.46 -3.82
C TYR A 86 -2.49 5.16 -4.45
N GLY A 87 -2.95 3.99 -3.99
CA GLY A 87 -2.57 2.70 -4.51
C GLY A 87 -3.68 1.65 -4.43
N PRO A 88 -3.59 0.59 -5.24
CA PRO A 88 -4.50 -0.54 -5.16
C PRO A 88 -4.37 -1.25 -3.80
N VAL A 89 -5.50 -1.59 -3.17
CA VAL A 89 -5.47 -2.32 -1.89
C VAL A 89 -4.97 -3.76 -2.07
N ASP A 90 -5.23 -4.37 -3.23
CA ASP A 90 -4.79 -5.72 -3.61
C ASP A 90 -3.30 -5.83 -3.94
N GLU A 91 -2.60 -4.70 -4.10
CA GLU A 91 -1.15 -4.66 -4.25
C GLU A 91 -0.43 -5.16 -2.99
N VAL A 92 -0.97 -4.84 -1.80
CA VAL A 92 -0.37 -5.22 -0.51
C VAL A 92 -0.25 -6.75 -0.35
N PRO A 93 -1.32 -7.57 -0.44
CA PRO A 93 -1.20 -9.01 -0.30
C PRO A 93 -0.35 -9.64 -1.40
N ARG A 94 -0.32 -9.06 -2.62
CA ARG A 94 0.52 -9.53 -3.73
C ARG A 94 2.01 -9.39 -3.40
N LEU A 95 2.44 -8.22 -2.92
CA LEU A 95 3.83 -7.97 -2.54
C LEU A 95 4.21 -8.77 -1.29
N LEU A 96 3.32 -8.82 -0.30
CA LEU A 96 3.51 -9.59 0.92
C LEU A 96 3.72 -11.09 0.63
N ALA A 97 2.96 -11.67 -0.31
CA ALA A 97 3.10 -13.08 -0.70
C ALA A 97 4.51 -13.44 -1.20
N ALA A 98 5.25 -12.47 -1.75
CA ALA A 98 6.62 -12.66 -2.23
C ALA A 98 7.70 -12.32 -1.19
N ALA A 99 7.33 -11.71 -0.06
CA ALA A 99 8.24 -11.15 0.92
C ALA A 99 8.78 -12.19 1.92
N GLU A 100 9.93 -11.85 2.51
CA GLU A 100 10.35 -12.36 3.80
C GLU A 100 9.92 -11.37 4.88
N VAL A 101 9.43 -11.89 5.99
CA VAL A 101 8.93 -11.07 7.09
C VAL A 101 9.50 -11.57 8.40
N SER A 102 9.58 -10.68 9.38
CA SER A 102 9.88 -11.05 10.75
C SER A 102 8.62 -11.12 11.60
N VAL A 103 8.57 -12.09 12.50
CA VAL A 103 7.54 -12.19 13.54
C VAL A 103 8.20 -12.28 14.90
N LEU A 104 7.54 -11.72 15.91
CA LEU A 104 7.93 -11.94 17.29
C LEU A 104 7.57 -13.36 17.71
N LEU A 105 8.35 -13.92 18.63
CA LEU A 105 8.13 -15.25 19.17
C LEU A 105 7.49 -15.19 20.55
N GLY A 106 6.50 -16.04 20.77
CA GLY A 106 5.94 -16.35 22.07
C GLY A 106 6.88 -17.22 22.92
N PRO A 107 6.53 -17.46 24.19
CA PRO A 107 7.39 -18.18 25.13
C PRO A 107 7.75 -19.62 24.72
N ALA A 108 6.97 -20.28 23.86
CA ALA A 108 7.27 -21.62 23.36
C ALA A 108 7.88 -21.63 21.94
N GLY A 109 8.26 -20.45 21.41
CA GLY A 109 8.89 -20.31 20.09
C GLY A 109 7.90 -20.27 18.92
N GLU A 110 6.61 -20.17 19.18
CA GLU A 110 5.56 -19.95 18.20
C GLU A 110 5.45 -18.48 17.78
N PRO A 111 4.92 -18.14 16.60
CA PRO A 111 4.61 -16.75 16.27
C PRO A 111 3.68 -16.13 17.31
N LEU A 112 4.05 -14.95 17.81
CA LEU A 112 3.34 -14.27 18.88
C LEU A 112 1.92 -13.90 18.45
N ALA A 113 0.91 -14.48 19.12
CA ALA A 113 -0.47 -14.07 18.98
C ALA A 113 -0.77 -12.83 19.81
N ALA A 114 -1.50 -11.88 19.23
CA ALA A 114 -1.91 -10.62 19.84
C ALA A 114 -3.36 -10.27 19.48
N ARG A 115 -3.86 -9.16 20.03
CA ARG A 115 -5.14 -8.57 19.64
C ARG A 115 -4.95 -7.11 19.23
N THR A 116 -5.67 -6.68 18.19
CA THR A 116 -5.83 -5.25 17.89
C THR A 116 -6.68 -4.58 18.97
N PRO A 117 -6.69 -3.22 19.05
CA PRO A 117 -7.59 -2.50 19.95
C PRO A 117 -9.07 -2.88 19.79
N ASP A 118 -9.48 -3.24 18.56
CA ASP A 118 -10.84 -3.66 18.24
C ASP A 118 -11.13 -5.13 18.60
N GLY A 119 -10.13 -5.86 19.09
CA GLY A 119 -10.24 -7.23 19.59
C GLY A 119 -9.89 -8.32 18.59
N ASP A 120 -9.46 -7.95 17.38
CA ASP A 120 -9.13 -8.89 16.31
C ASP A 120 -7.90 -9.73 16.66
N ALA A 121 -8.00 -11.06 16.54
CA ALA A 121 -6.86 -11.95 16.73
C ALA A 121 -5.87 -11.84 15.56
N VAL A 122 -4.62 -11.48 15.87
CA VAL A 122 -3.61 -11.19 14.86
C VAL A 122 -2.24 -11.75 15.24
N ILE A 123 -1.40 -11.96 14.24
CA ILE A 123 0.05 -12.12 14.37
C ILE A 123 0.71 -10.82 13.90
N PRO A 124 1.45 -10.09 14.75
CA PRO A 124 2.25 -8.95 14.33
C PRO A 124 3.35 -9.37 13.35
N VAL A 125 3.42 -8.70 12.21
CA VAL A 125 4.36 -8.99 11.13
C VAL A 125 5.12 -7.72 10.75
N PHE A 126 6.44 -7.85 10.63
CA PHE A 126 7.34 -6.75 10.33
C PHE A 126 8.01 -7.02 8.98
N THR A 127 7.82 -6.11 8.02
CA THR A 127 8.34 -6.26 6.66
C THR A 127 9.79 -5.76 6.54
N SER A 128 10.23 -4.91 7.47
CA SER A 128 11.61 -4.41 7.53
C SER A 128 12.24 -4.58 8.92
N PRO A 129 13.58 -4.69 9.00
CA PRO A 129 14.30 -4.65 10.27
C PRO A 129 14.09 -3.36 11.07
N GLY A 130 13.74 -2.26 10.41
CA GLY A 130 13.45 -0.97 11.06
C GLY A 130 12.20 -1.07 11.92
N HIS A 131 11.11 -1.60 11.37
CA HIS A 131 9.85 -1.83 12.09
C HIS A 131 10.05 -2.80 13.25
N LEU A 132 10.76 -3.91 13.04
CA LEU A 132 11.03 -4.88 14.11
C LEU A 132 11.80 -4.25 15.28
N ARG A 133 12.87 -3.48 15.01
CA ARG A 133 13.65 -2.82 16.07
C ARG A 133 12.82 -1.81 16.86
N ALA A 134 11.89 -1.12 16.19
CA ALA A 134 10.99 -0.17 16.86
C ALA A 134 10.03 -0.89 17.83
N ALA A 135 9.70 -2.16 17.61
CA ALA A 135 8.92 -2.98 18.53
C ALA A 135 9.72 -3.48 19.75
N GLY A 136 11.06 -3.36 19.72
CA GLY A 136 11.96 -3.74 20.81
C GLY A 136 12.90 -4.89 20.46
N LEU A 137 13.75 -5.27 21.42
CA LEU A 137 14.74 -6.36 21.28
C LEU A 137 14.18 -7.69 21.80
N LEU A 138 13.02 -8.09 21.30
CA LEU A 138 12.37 -9.35 21.63
C LEU A 138 12.87 -10.47 20.71
N ALA A 139 12.70 -11.73 21.15
CA ALA A 139 12.99 -12.88 20.30
C ALA A 139 12.11 -12.82 19.04
N SER A 140 12.74 -12.99 17.88
CA SER A 140 12.09 -12.92 16.58
C SER A 140 12.70 -13.93 15.64
N GLU A 141 11.94 -14.33 14.64
CA GLU A 141 12.42 -15.11 13.50
C GLU A 141 12.04 -14.40 12.19
N THR A 142 12.83 -14.63 11.15
CA THR A 142 12.53 -14.19 9.79
C THR A 142 12.27 -15.40 8.92
N LEU A 143 11.18 -15.36 8.15
CA LEU A 143 10.74 -16.45 7.31
C LEU A 143 9.96 -15.95 6.09
N ARG A 144 9.81 -16.80 5.08
CA ARG A 144 8.93 -16.54 3.94
C ARG A 144 7.49 -16.48 4.43
N VAL A 145 6.70 -15.56 3.87
CA VAL A 145 5.28 -15.44 4.23
C VAL A 145 4.51 -16.75 3.98
N ALA A 146 4.87 -17.50 2.92
CA ALA A 146 4.28 -18.82 2.65
C ALA A 146 4.45 -19.81 3.83
N ASP A 147 5.61 -19.79 4.49
CA ASP A 147 5.89 -20.67 5.63
C ASP A 147 5.18 -20.18 6.90
N LEU A 148 5.07 -18.86 7.07
CA LEU A 148 4.32 -18.26 8.18
C LEU A 148 2.84 -18.64 8.13
N VAL A 149 2.22 -18.55 6.96
CA VAL A 149 0.78 -18.86 6.78
C VAL A 149 0.44 -20.28 7.22
N GLY A 150 1.31 -21.25 6.96
CA GLY A 150 1.14 -22.64 7.41
C GLY A 150 1.21 -22.83 8.94
N ARG A 151 1.67 -21.81 9.68
CA ARG A 151 1.84 -21.84 11.15
C ARG A 151 0.85 -20.95 11.88
N LEU A 152 0.00 -20.20 11.16
CA LEU A 152 -0.97 -19.30 11.77
C LEU A 152 -2.00 -20.10 12.58
N PRO A 153 -2.30 -19.71 13.82
CA PRO A 153 -3.42 -20.29 14.54
C PRO A 153 -4.73 -19.95 13.82
N GLN A 154 -5.72 -20.85 13.90
CA GLN A 154 -7.00 -20.66 13.21
C GLN A 154 -7.65 -19.31 13.58
N GLY A 155 -8.17 -18.61 12.58
CA GLY A 155 -8.85 -17.32 12.75
C GLY A 155 -7.93 -16.14 13.07
N HIS A 156 -6.61 -16.32 13.05
CA HIS A 156 -5.66 -15.22 13.15
C HIS A 156 -5.42 -14.59 11.78
N ARG A 157 -5.23 -13.28 11.80
CA ARG A 157 -4.88 -12.45 10.65
C ARG A 157 -3.46 -11.93 10.79
N LEU A 158 -2.88 -11.36 9.73
CA LEU A 158 -1.58 -10.71 9.83
C LEU A 158 -1.77 -9.23 10.12
N TYR A 159 -1.03 -8.69 11.08
CA TYR A 159 -1.03 -7.25 11.39
C TYR A 159 0.31 -6.65 11.00
N LEU A 160 0.35 -6.00 9.84
CA LEU A 160 1.54 -5.50 9.20
C LEU A 160 2.03 -4.20 9.82
N ASN A 161 3.35 -4.12 10.01
CA ASN A 161 4.11 -2.96 10.49
C ASN A 161 3.40 -2.19 11.62
N PRO A 162 3.12 -2.81 12.78
CA PRO A 162 2.42 -2.16 13.90
C PRO A 162 3.11 -0.89 14.43
N THR A 163 4.39 -0.72 14.12
CA THR A 163 5.24 0.40 14.53
C THR A 163 5.44 1.44 13.43
N GLY A 164 4.88 1.22 12.24
CA GLY A 164 4.97 2.13 11.10
C GLY A 164 4.07 3.35 11.28
N ALA A 165 4.15 4.29 10.34
CA ALA A 165 3.26 5.46 10.31
C ALA A 165 1.79 5.07 10.09
N VAL A 166 1.57 3.95 9.41
CA VAL A 166 0.27 3.28 9.29
C VAL A 166 0.49 1.77 9.31
N SER A 167 -0.48 1.04 9.84
CA SER A 167 -0.50 -0.42 9.92
C SER A 167 -1.70 -0.98 9.15
N MET A 168 -1.64 -2.25 8.77
CA MET A 168 -2.71 -2.89 8.00
C MET A 168 -2.97 -4.31 8.48
N VAL A 169 -4.25 -4.69 8.61
CA VAL A 169 -4.64 -6.08 8.87
C VAL A 169 -4.93 -6.76 7.54
N ILE A 170 -4.31 -7.92 7.32
CA ILE A 170 -4.53 -8.76 6.15
C ILE A 170 -5.19 -10.07 6.58
N GLU A 171 -6.33 -10.35 5.95
CA GLU A 171 -7.03 -11.62 6.08
C GLU A 171 -6.18 -12.76 5.53
N THR A 172 -6.12 -13.86 6.28
CA THR A 172 -5.30 -15.02 5.90
C THR A 172 -5.75 -15.62 4.57
N GLU A 173 -7.05 -15.62 4.30
CA GLU A 173 -7.66 -16.10 3.05
C GLU A 173 -7.23 -15.25 1.85
N THR A 174 -7.16 -13.92 2.01
CA THR A 174 -6.68 -13.00 0.97
C THR A 174 -5.22 -13.29 0.63
N LEU A 175 -4.40 -13.56 1.65
CA LEU A 175 -3.00 -13.90 1.46
C LEU A 175 -2.80 -15.27 0.81
N LEU A 176 -3.60 -16.27 1.20
CA LEU A 176 -3.61 -17.58 0.56
C LEU A 176 -3.96 -17.48 -0.94
N ALA A 177 -4.93 -16.65 -1.30
CA ALA A 177 -5.28 -16.41 -2.71
C ALA A 177 -4.13 -15.75 -3.49
N ALA A 178 -3.43 -14.78 -2.89
CA ALA A 178 -2.26 -14.14 -3.48
C ALA A 178 -1.11 -15.13 -3.69
N LEU A 179 -0.83 -15.99 -2.70
CA LEU A 179 0.18 -17.06 -2.79
C LEU A 179 -0.14 -18.06 -3.91
N ALA A 180 -1.41 -18.45 -4.06
CA ALA A 180 -1.83 -19.36 -5.12
C ALA A 180 -1.68 -18.73 -6.52
N SER A 181 -1.89 -17.41 -6.64
CA SER A 181 -1.77 -16.68 -7.90
C SER A 181 -0.31 -16.46 -8.33
N GLY A 182 0.64 -16.46 -7.39
CA GLY A 182 2.07 -16.32 -7.64
C GLY A 182 2.83 -17.64 -7.86
N ALA A 183 2.20 -18.79 -7.61
CA ALA A 183 2.81 -20.10 -7.83
C ALA A 183 3.00 -20.38 -9.34
N PRO A 184 4.16 -20.88 -9.79
CA PRO A 184 4.31 -21.30 -11.18
C PRO A 184 3.28 -22.39 -11.50
N GLN A 185 2.39 -22.13 -12.45
CA GLN A 185 1.46 -23.14 -12.95
C GLN A 185 2.25 -24.31 -13.51
N ALA A 186 2.07 -25.51 -12.94
CA ALA A 186 2.63 -26.73 -13.52
C ALA A 186 2.11 -26.88 -14.97
N PRO A 187 2.97 -27.21 -15.96
CA PRO A 187 2.53 -27.32 -17.34
C PRO A 187 1.42 -28.37 -17.42
N SER A 188 0.25 -27.93 -17.90
CA SER A 188 -0.88 -28.80 -18.19
C SER A 188 -0.41 -29.89 -19.16
N ARG A 189 -0.30 -31.13 -18.68
CA ARG A 189 -0.07 -32.29 -19.54
C ARG A 189 -1.32 -32.47 -20.39
N ILE A 190 -1.28 -31.93 -21.60
CA ILE A 190 -2.22 -32.28 -22.66
C ILE A 190 -2.14 -33.81 -22.84
N PRO A 191 -3.23 -34.57 -22.67
CA PRO A 191 -3.23 -35.99 -22.99
C PRO A 191 -2.90 -36.15 -24.47
N GLY A 192 -1.81 -36.87 -24.78
CA GLY A 192 -1.43 -37.17 -26.16
C GLY A 192 -2.55 -37.94 -26.88
N PRO A 193 -2.67 -37.79 -28.21
CA PRO A 193 -3.73 -38.41 -28.98
C PRO A 193 -3.65 -39.93 -28.88
N THR A 194 -4.80 -40.56 -28.63
CA THR A 194 -4.96 -42.02 -28.61
C THR A 194 -4.61 -42.59 -29.99
N PRO A 195 -3.71 -43.59 -30.10
CA PRO A 195 -3.38 -44.17 -31.41
C PRO A 195 -4.59 -44.93 -31.97
N GLN A 196 -4.95 -44.60 -33.21
CA GLN A 196 -6.02 -45.24 -33.97
C GLN A 196 -5.58 -46.64 -34.43
N PRO A 197 -6.41 -47.68 -34.31
CA PRO A 197 -6.03 -49.02 -34.74
C PRO A 197 -5.96 -49.12 -36.27
N ALA A 198 -4.90 -49.77 -36.75
CA ALA A 198 -4.69 -50.06 -38.17
C ALA A 198 -5.80 -50.99 -38.70
N ALA A 199 -6.48 -50.55 -39.75
CA ALA A 199 -7.40 -51.38 -40.52
C ALA A 199 -6.61 -52.35 -41.42
N ARG A 200 -7.05 -53.60 -41.45
CA ARG A 200 -6.57 -54.69 -42.31
C ARG A 200 -7.01 -54.51 -43.76
#